data_AF-A0A0G1CB91-F1
#
_entry.id   AF-A0A0G1CB91-F1
#
_cell.length_a   1.000
_cell.length_b   1.000
_cell.length_c   1.000
_cell.angle_alpha   90.00
_cell.angle_beta   90.00
_cell.angle_gamma   90.00
#
_symmetry.space_group_name_H-M   'P 1'
#
loop_
_entity.id
_entity.type
_entity.pdbx_description
1 polymer ?
#
loop_
_entity_poly.entity_id
_entity_poly.type
_entity_poly.pdbx_seq_one_letter_code
_entity_poly.pdbx_strand_id
1 'polypeptide(L)' 'MEQYIVGFVFLLLGGMNVVRPDIMVRFQVWTQRAIMGAQYIPSERTYKVNRIFGAIFLFIGLITITGAL' A
#
# COMPACT_ATOMS: atom_id res chain seq x y z
N MET A 1 19.80 -10.99 5.03
CA MET A 1 19.50 -9.76 5.80
C MET A 1 18.63 -8.83 5.00
N GLU A 2 19.03 -8.48 3.77
CA GLU A 2 18.23 -7.67 2.84
C GLU A 2 16.82 -8.21 2.59
N GLN A 3 16.66 -9.50 2.33
CA GLN A 3 15.37 -10.17 2.16
C GLN A 3 14.39 -9.94 3.33
N TYR A 4 14.88 -10.00 4.57
CA TYR A 4 14.07 -9.75 5.74
C TYR A 4 13.64 -8.28 5.84
N ILE A 5 14.52 -7.34 5.49
CA ILE A 5 14.22 -5.91 5.48
C ILE A 5 13.16 -5.61 4.41
N VAL A 6 13.38 -6.10 3.19
CA VAL A 6 12.46 -5.91 2.06
C VAL A 6 11.09 -6.50 2.39
N GLY A 7 11.06 -7.77 2.82
CA GLY A 7 9.81 -8.43 3.19
C GLY A 7 9.09 -7.73 4.35
N PHE A 8 9.83 -7.25 5.36
CA PHE A 8 9.25 -6.49 6.48
C PHE A 8 8.61 -5.17 6.04
N VAL A 9 9.24 -4.43 5.11
CA VAL A 9 8.68 -3.21 4.54
C VAL A 9 7.37 -3.51 3.80
N PHE A 10 7.34 -4.57 2.99
CA PHE A 10 6.12 -5.01 2.31
C PHE A 10 5.01 -5.40 3.29
N LEU A 11 5.34 -6.07 4.40
CA LEU A 11 4.38 -6.39 5.43
C LEU A 11 3.79 -5.16 6.11
N LEU A 12 4.63 -4.18 6.47
CA LEU A 12 4.18 -2.95 7.10
C LEU A 12 3.28 -2.13 6.16
N LEU A 13 3.74 -1.90 4.92
CA LEU A 13 2.97 -1.13 3.94
C LEU A 13 1.69 -1.84 3.53
N GLY A 14 1.76 -3.16 3.33
CA GLY A 14 0.61 -3.99 3.01
C GLY A 14 -0.42 -3.99 4.14
N GLY A 15 0.01 -4.24 5.38
CA GLY A 15 -0.85 -4.25 6.57
C GLY A 15 -1.53 -2.91 6.79
N MET A 16 -0.77 -1.82 6.68
CA MET A 16 -1.32 -0.47 6.75
C MET A 16 -2.37 -0.22 5.66
N ASN A 17 -2.11 -0.62 4.41
CA ASN A 17 -3.06 -0.41 3.30
C ASN A 17 -4.33 -1.26 3.42
N VAL A 18 -4.24 -2.46 4.00
CA VAL A 18 -5.42 -3.31 4.27
C VAL A 18 -6.29 -2.70 5.37
N VAL A 19 -5.68 -2.35 6.50
CA VAL A 19 -6.40 -1.91 7.70
C VAL A 19 -6.85 -0.45 7.57
N ARG A 20 -5.96 0.42 7.09
CA ARG A 20 -6.13 1.88 6.97
C ARG A 20 -5.79 2.37 5.55
N PRO A 21 -6.58 1.96 4.53
CA PRO A 21 -6.40 2.44 3.15
C PRO A 21 -6.58 3.97 3.04
N ASP A 22 -7.23 4.60 4.01
CA ASP A 22 -7.45 6.04 4.07
C ASP A 22 -6.16 6.85 4.13
N ILE A 23 -5.11 6.33 4.76
CA ILE A 23 -3.81 7.02 4.85
C ILE A 23 -3.21 7.15 3.45
N MET A 24 -3.14 6.03 2.72
CA MET A 24 -2.60 6.01 1.36
C MET A 24 -3.44 6.84 0.39
N VAL A 25 -4.77 6.76 0.50
CA VAL A 25 -5.67 7.57 -0.34
C VAL A 25 -5.50 9.07 -0.06
N ARG A 26 -5.38 9.48 1.21
CA ARG A 26 -5.13 10.89 1.56
C ARG A 26 -3.79 11.37 1.02
N PHE A 27 -2.75 10.54 1.08
CA PHE A 27 -1.46 10.83 0.48
C PHE A 27 -1.57 10.99 -1.04
N GLN A 28 -2.30 10.11 -1.73
CA GLN A 28 -2.57 10.23 -3.17
C GLN A 28 -3.31 11.53 -3.50
N VAL A 29 -4.37 11.86 -2.77
CA VAL A 29 -5.10 13.13 -2.94
C VAL A 29 -4.17 14.33 -2.77
N TRP A 30 -3.36 14.34 -1.71
CA TRP A 30 -2.43 15.42 -1.43
C TRP A 30 -1.40 15.57 -2.55
N THR A 31 -0.78 14.46 -2.98
CA THR A 31 0.23 14.44 -4.05
C THR A 31 -0.36 14.91 -5.38
N GLN A 32 -1.55 14.44 -5.75
CA GLN A 32 -2.25 14.85 -6.97
C GLN A 32 -2.55 16.35 -6.97
N ARG A 33 -3.00 16.88 -5.83
CA ARG A 33 -3.28 18.31 -5.68
C ARG A 33 -2.02 19.17 -5.66
N ALA A 34 -1.02 18.79 -4.88
CA ALA A 34 0.17 19.60 -4.62
C ALA A 34 1.18 19.55 -5.77
N ILE A 35 1.35 18.39 -6.41
CA ILE A 35 2.37 18.18 -7.44
C ILE A 35 1.78 18.30 -8.84
N MET A 36 0.58 17.74 -9.07
CA MET A 36 0.01 17.67 -10.42
C MET A 36 -1.03 18.77 -10.69
N GLY A 37 -1.44 19.53 -9.67
CA GLY A 37 -2.50 20.54 -9.80
C GLY A 37 -3.87 19.95 -10.12
N ALA A 38 -4.05 18.64 -9.97
CA ALA A 38 -5.27 17.92 -10.34
C ALA A 38 -6.15 17.64 -9.10
N GLN A 39 -7.46 17.66 -9.29
CA GLN A 39 -8.40 17.26 -8.24
C GLN A 39 -8.65 15.75 -8.31
N TYR A 40 -8.15 15.03 -7.30
CA TYR A 40 -8.44 13.60 -7.13
C TYR A 40 -9.58 13.42 -6.13
N ILE A 41 -10.72 12.88 -6.59
CA ILE A 41 -11.89 12.59 -5.76
C ILE A 41 -11.96 11.06 -5.57
N PRO A 42 -11.57 10.53 -4.40
CA PRO A 42 -11.62 9.10 -4.16
C PRO A 42 -13.07 8.63 -4.00
N SER A 43 -13.39 7.50 -4.62
CA SER A 43 -14.66 6.79 -4.44
C SER A 43 -14.48 5.60 -3.49
N GLU A 44 -15.56 4.97 -3.02
CA GLU A 44 -15.47 3.73 -2.24
C GLU A 44 -14.64 2.65 -2.95
N ARG A 45 -14.71 2.60 -4.28
CA ARG A 45 -13.91 1.67 -5.09
C ARG A 45 -12.41 1.93 -4.92
N THR A 46 -11.98 3.18 -4.82
CA THR A 46 -10.56 3.54 -4.58
C THR A 46 -10.04 2.93 -3.28
N TYR A 47 -10.84 2.96 -2.21
CA TYR A 47 -10.46 2.36 -0.92
C TYR A 47 -10.39 0.84 -1.01
N LYS A 48 -11.36 0.21 -1.67
CA LYS A 48 -11.34 -1.25 -1.92
C LYS A 48 -10.12 -1.68 -2.71
N VAL A 49 -9.77 -0.92 -3.76
CA VAL A 49 -8.57 -1.17 -4.59
C VAL A 49 -7.30 -1.04 -3.75
N ASN A 50 -7.17 0.00 -2.93
CA ASN A 50 -6.01 0.14 -2.04
C ASN A 50 -5.89 -1.02 -1.04
N ARG A 51 -7.01 -1.54 -0.52
CA ARG A 51 -6.98 -2.75 0.33
C ARG A 51 -6.50 -3.98 -0.44
N ILE A 52 -6.92 -4.17 -1.69
CA ILE A 52 -6.47 -5.29 -2.53
C ILE A 52 -4.96 -5.19 -2.78
N PHE A 53 -4.45 -4.01 -3.13
CA PHE A 53 -3.01 -3.80 -3.27
C PHE A 53 -2.27 -4.04 -1.94
N GLY A 54 -2.84 -3.62 -0.82
CA GLY A 54 -2.31 -3.93 0.51
C GLY A 54 -2.20 -5.44 0.76
N ALA A 55 -3.23 -6.21 0.40
CA ALA A 55 -3.23 -7.66 0.54
C ALA A 55 -2.17 -8.34 -0.36
N ILE A 56 -1.98 -7.83 -1.57
CA ILE A 56 -0.91 -8.29 -2.48
C ILE A 56 0.46 -8.02 -1.86
N PHE A 57 0.70 -6.83 -1.32
CA PHE A 57 1.96 -6.50 -0.64
C PHE A 57 2.20 -7.34 0.61
N LEU A 58 1.16 -7.62 1.41
CA LEU A 58 1.27 -8.57 2.53
C LEU A 58 1.69 -9.95 2.05
N PHE A 59 1.03 -10.47 1.01
CA PHE A 59 1.33 -11.78 0.47
C PHE A 59 2.76 -11.88 -0.04
N ILE A 60 3.21 -10.89 -0.82
CA ILE A 60 4.60 -10.82 -1.30
C ILE A 60 5.55 -10.74 -0.11
N GLY A 61 5.30 -9.86 0.87
CA GLY A 61 6.14 -9.71 2.05
C GLY A 61 6.29 -11.02 2.85
N LEU A 62 5.21 -11.78 3.01
CA LEU A 62 5.24 -13.10 3.66
C LEU A 62 6.11 -14.08 2.87
N ILE A 63 5.89 -14.22 1.56
CA ILE A 63 6.69 -15.10 0.70
C ILE A 63 8.17 -14.72 0.78
N THR A 64 8.47 -13.43 0.65
CA THR A 64 9.84 -12.90 0.70
C THR A 64 10.51 -13.21 2.04
N ILE A 65 9.85 -13.03 3.19
CA ILE A 65 10.45 -13.36 4.49
C ILE A 65 10.68 -14.88 4.65
N THR A 66 9.78 -15.70 4.13
CA THR A 66 9.89 -17.16 4.27
C THR A 66 10.94 -17.81 3.37
N GLY A 67 11.53 -17.08 2.42
CA GLY A 67 12.48 -17.67 1.48
C GLY A 67 11.84 -18.53 0.40
N ALA A 68 10.52 -18.43 0.22
CA ALA A 68 9.78 -19.15 -0.82
C ALA A 68 9.90 -18.48 -2.22
N LEU A 69 10.70 -17.42 -2.32
CA LEU A 69 11.10 -16.67 -3.51
C LEU A 69 12.63 -16.78 -3.62
#